data_AF-A0AAD7EBQ4-F1
#
_entry.id   AF-A0AAD7EBQ4-F1
#
_cell.length_a   1.000
_cell.length_b   1.000
_cell.length_c   1.000
_cell.angle_alpha   90.00
_cell.angle_beta   90.00
_cell.angle_gamma   90.00
#
_symmetry.space_group_name_H-M   'P 1'
#
loop_
_entity.id
_entity.type
_entity.pdbx_description
1 polymer ?
#
loop_
_entity_poly.entity_id
_entity_poly.type
_entity_poly.pdbx_seq_one_letter_code
_entity_poly.pdbx_strand_id
1 'polypeptide(L)'
;LLEQASIIRERYACQTAYEQSLDKLEQDDDDEDLEPSIGISTTPEPAEPTGKSQEEEGPKTHKEPPGFDGDRVLSNAILFLMEFGWWIELNYAIPEGDVGRVFEILKIFIFTFAGSSNQNYLRYMLDLYALLEFECSPKLKEALLNNWLINLTGELGKFIEGDLMQTKVLLQLYKDEELHSFCSGRSMGHAAVNQFDRGYQRLENGKLTEYLEHSAEYATLLHEME
;
A
#
# COMPACT_ATOMS: atom_id res chain seq x y z
N LEU A 1 12.01 1.01 -33.70
CA LEU A 1 10.98 1.51 -32.74
C LEU A 1 9.77 0.59 -32.67
N LEU A 2 8.97 0.44 -33.73
CA LEU A 2 7.79 -0.45 -33.69
C LEU A 2 8.15 -1.92 -33.44
N GLU A 3 9.22 -2.41 -34.03
CA GLU A 3 9.78 -3.75 -33.80
C GLU A 3 10.28 -3.95 -32.35
N GLN A 4 10.89 -2.92 -31.75
CA GLN A 4 11.29 -2.98 -30.33
C GLN A 4 10.06 -2.92 -29.41
N ALA A 5 9.02 -2.18 -29.82
CA ALA A 5 7.78 -2.08 -29.07
C ALA A 5 6.97 -3.39 -29.10
N SER A 6 6.96 -4.14 -30.22
CA SER A 6 6.34 -5.46 -30.27
C SER A 6 7.02 -6.42 -29.30
N ILE A 7 8.36 -6.45 -29.30
CA ILE A 7 9.14 -7.27 -28.36
C ILE A 7 8.81 -6.91 -26.90
N ILE A 8 8.78 -5.61 -26.56
CA ILE A 8 8.46 -5.17 -25.19
C ILE A 8 7.04 -5.56 -24.80
N ARG A 9 6.06 -5.33 -25.70
CA ARG A 9 4.66 -5.67 -25.45
C ARG A 9 4.49 -7.16 -25.23
N GLU A 10 5.01 -7.97 -26.14
CA GLU A 10 4.82 -9.43 -26.16
C GLU A 10 5.54 -10.12 -25.01
N ARG A 11 6.64 -9.55 -24.50
CA ARG A 11 7.45 -10.21 -23.48
C ARG A 11 7.40 -9.60 -22.09
N TYR A 12 7.09 -8.31 -21.95
CA TYR A 12 7.34 -7.61 -20.70
C TYR A 12 6.24 -6.67 -20.21
N ALA A 13 5.24 -6.33 -21.04
CA ALA A 13 4.35 -5.21 -20.75
C ALA A 13 2.85 -5.50 -20.99
N CYS A 14 2.44 -6.77 -21.04
CA CYS A 14 1.03 -7.12 -21.13
C CYS A 14 0.67 -8.39 -20.36
N GLN A 15 -0.64 -8.59 -20.15
CA GLN A 15 -1.18 -9.75 -19.45
C GLN A 15 -0.78 -11.07 -20.12
N THR A 16 -0.77 -11.12 -21.46
CA THR A 16 -0.35 -12.29 -22.21
C THR A 16 1.12 -12.62 -21.95
N ALA A 17 1.99 -11.62 -21.86
CA ALA A 17 3.40 -11.84 -21.52
C ALA A 17 3.57 -12.45 -20.12
N TYR A 18 2.75 -12.01 -19.16
CA TYR A 18 2.69 -12.63 -17.83
C TYR A 18 2.25 -14.10 -17.92
N GLU A 19 1.17 -14.40 -18.64
CA GLU A 19 0.66 -15.77 -18.81
C GLU A 19 1.70 -16.68 -19.48
N GLN A 20 2.33 -16.23 -20.55
CA GLN A 20 3.40 -16.93 -21.27
C GLN A 20 4.66 -17.17 -20.42
N SER A 21 4.92 -16.34 -19.41
CA SER A 21 6.04 -16.58 -18.50
C SER A 21 5.79 -17.71 -17.49
N LEU A 22 4.53 -18.19 -17.37
CA LEU A 22 4.16 -19.25 -16.43
C LEU A 22 4.22 -20.66 -17.02
N ASP A 23 4.32 -20.80 -18.35
CA ASP A 23 4.37 -22.09 -19.04
C ASP A 23 5.44 -22.05 -20.13
N LYS A 24 6.29 -23.08 -20.19
CA LYS A 24 7.34 -23.20 -21.19
C LYS A 24 6.77 -23.45 -22.61
N LEU A 25 5.59 -24.04 -22.73
CA LEU A 25 5.00 -24.53 -23.99
C LEU A 25 4.51 -23.42 -24.93
N GLU A 26 4.28 -22.20 -24.45
CA GLU A 26 3.85 -21.07 -25.29
C GLU A 26 5.01 -20.23 -25.85
N GLN A 27 6.26 -20.65 -25.62
CA GLN A 27 7.46 -19.94 -26.13
C GLN A 27 8.05 -20.57 -27.41
N ASP A 28 7.45 -21.62 -27.97
CA ASP A 28 7.88 -22.32 -29.18
C ASP A 28 7.49 -21.59 -30.50
N ASP A 29 7.71 -20.28 -30.60
CA ASP A 29 7.59 -19.53 -31.87
C ASP A 29 8.98 -19.37 -32.54
N ASP A 30 9.27 -20.31 -33.44
CA ASP A 30 10.05 -20.34 -34.71
C ASP A 30 11.01 -19.20 -35.16
N ASP A 31 11.43 -18.25 -34.32
CA ASP A 31 12.47 -17.24 -34.66
C ASP A 31 13.74 -17.45 -33.80
N GLU A 32 14.72 -18.15 -34.36
CA GLU A 32 16.07 -18.39 -33.78
C GLU A 32 16.77 -17.08 -33.33
N ASP A 33 16.43 -15.94 -33.93
CA ASP A 33 16.99 -14.61 -33.61
C ASP A 33 16.30 -13.92 -32.41
N LEU A 34 15.22 -14.50 -31.89
CA LEU A 34 14.42 -13.96 -30.80
C LEU A 34 14.46 -14.82 -29.53
N GLU A 35 15.20 -15.94 -29.47
CA GLU A 35 15.30 -16.73 -28.24
C GLU A 35 15.78 -15.89 -27.04
N PRO A 36 15.05 -15.83 -25.92
CA PRO A 36 15.57 -15.22 -24.72
C PRO A 36 16.80 -16.02 -24.27
N SER A 37 17.90 -15.33 -23.97
CA SER A 37 19.08 -15.97 -23.39
C SER A 37 18.66 -16.68 -22.10
N ILE A 38 18.64 -18.01 -22.11
CA ILE A 38 18.33 -18.82 -20.94
C ILE A 38 19.36 -18.46 -19.86
N GLY A 39 18.90 -17.75 -18.83
CA GLY A 39 19.72 -17.39 -17.69
C GLY A 39 20.14 -18.64 -16.91
N ILE A 40 21.32 -18.59 -16.30
CA ILE A 40 21.74 -19.65 -15.36
C ILE A 40 20.82 -19.56 -14.14
N SER A 41 20.07 -20.63 -13.87
CA SER A 41 19.26 -20.76 -12.66
C SER A 41 20.17 -20.63 -11.44
N THR A 42 20.04 -19.51 -10.72
CA THR A 42 20.69 -19.31 -9.43
C THR A 42 19.66 -19.60 -8.36
N THR A 43 19.58 -20.86 -7.94
CA THR A 43 18.95 -21.15 -6.66
C THR A 43 19.83 -20.56 -5.58
N PRO A 44 19.34 -19.63 -4.74
CA PRO A 44 20.12 -19.18 -3.59
C PRO A 44 20.38 -20.40 -2.69
N GLU A 45 21.65 -20.69 -2.41
CA GLU A 45 22.03 -21.71 -1.43
C GLU A 45 21.33 -21.40 -0.09
N PRO A 46 20.70 -22.38 0.56
CA PRO A 46 20.14 -22.16 1.89
C PRO A 46 21.27 -21.74 2.83
N ALA A 47 21.18 -20.54 3.39
CA ALA A 47 22.11 -20.11 4.44
C ALA A 47 22.07 -21.12 5.59
N GLU A 48 23.24 -21.59 6.03
CA GLU A 48 23.34 -22.52 7.16
C GLU A 48 22.65 -21.94 8.41
N PRO A 49 21.82 -22.72 9.12
CA PRO A 49 21.07 -22.21 10.25
C PRO A 49 21.99 -22.03 11.46
N THR A 50 22.58 -20.85 11.64
CA THR A 50 23.18 -20.45 12.91
C THR A 50 22.11 -19.89 13.85
N GLY A 51 21.68 -20.72 14.80
CA GLY A 51 21.06 -20.27 16.05
C GLY A 51 19.56 -20.58 16.16
N LYS A 52 19.18 -21.19 17.29
CA LYS A 52 17.79 -21.43 17.68
C LYS A 52 17.09 -20.09 17.95
N SER A 53 16.25 -19.67 17.02
CA SER A 53 15.29 -18.59 17.20
C SER A 53 13.89 -19.14 17.05
N GLN A 54 13.00 -18.66 17.90
CA GLN A 54 11.59 -19.05 18.00
C GLN A 54 10.91 -18.97 16.62
N GLU A 55 10.09 -19.98 16.30
CA GLU A 55 9.22 -20.00 15.12
C GLU A 55 8.16 -18.90 15.27
N GLU A 56 8.52 -17.67 14.92
CA GLU A 56 7.55 -16.77 14.32
C GLU A 56 7.22 -17.36 12.94
N GLU A 57 5.94 -17.61 12.65
CA GLU A 57 5.49 -17.97 11.31
C GLU A 57 5.86 -16.81 10.36
N GLY A 58 7.06 -16.89 9.79
CA GLY A 58 7.51 -15.99 8.76
C GLY A 58 6.57 -16.02 7.53
N PRO A 59 6.71 -15.07 6.60
CA PRO A 59 5.88 -15.05 5.41
C PRO A 59 5.98 -16.41 4.71
N LYS A 60 4.82 -17.05 4.49
CA LYS A 60 4.75 -18.34 3.79
C LYS A 60 5.37 -18.16 2.40
N THR A 61 6.60 -18.64 2.23
CA THR A 61 7.27 -18.67 0.93
C THR A 61 6.40 -19.45 -0.06
N HIS A 62 6.09 -18.82 -1.19
CA HIS A 62 5.34 -19.43 -2.28
C HIS A 62 6.02 -20.74 -2.71
N LYS A 63 5.23 -21.79 -2.95
CA LYS A 63 5.70 -23.08 -3.46
C LYS A 63 5.01 -23.35 -4.77
N GLU A 64 5.80 -23.54 -5.81
CA GLU A 64 5.29 -23.89 -7.13
C GLU A 64 4.64 -25.28 -7.12
N PRO A 65 3.64 -25.51 -7.99
CA PRO A 65 3.07 -26.84 -8.16
C PRO A 65 4.11 -27.82 -8.72
N PRO A 66 3.98 -29.14 -8.46
CA PRO A 66 4.84 -30.14 -9.07
C PRO A 66 4.79 -30.07 -10.60
N GLY A 67 5.96 -30.00 -11.24
CA GLY A 67 6.06 -29.91 -12.70
C GLY A 67 5.99 -28.49 -13.26
N PHE A 68 6.03 -27.45 -12.42
CA PHE A 68 6.20 -26.08 -12.89
C PHE A 68 7.50 -25.92 -13.69
N ASP A 69 7.39 -25.43 -14.91
CA ASP A 69 8.48 -25.24 -15.87
C ASP A 69 8.57 -23.80 -16.40
N GLY A 70 7.72 -22.89 -15.91
CA GLY A 70 7.77 -21.46 -16.18
C GLY A 70 8.83 -20.70 -15.37
N ASP A 71 8.89 -19.38 -15.59
CA ASP A 71 9.80 -18.45 -14.92
C ASP A 71 9.02 -17.48 -14.02
N ARG A 72 8.84 -17.87 -12.75
CA ARG A 72 8.16 -17.06 -11.73
C ARG A 72 8.82 -15.70 -11.51
N VAL A 73 10.16 -15.61 -11.62
CA VAL A 73 10.88 -14.35 -11.39
C VAL A 73 10.53 -13.37 -12.50
N LEU A 74 10.54 -13.82 -13.75
CA LEU A 74 10.09 -13.04 -14.89
C LEU A 74 8.61 -12.66 -14.75
N SER A 75 7.71 -13.60 -14.43
CA SER A 75 6.29 -13.30 -14.22
C SER A 75 6.06 -12.19 -13.21
N ASN A 76 6.77 -12.24 -12.08
CA ASN A 76 6.69 -11.23 -11.03
C ASN A 76 7.23 -9.87 -11.52
N ALA A 77 8.31 -9.87 -12.31
CA ALA A 77 8.84 -8.64 -12.87
C ALA A 77 7.88 -7.98 -13.87
N ILE A 78 7.18 -8.77 -14.69
CA ILE A 78 6.17 -8.29 -15.64
C ILE A 78 5.01 -7.63 -14.89
N LEU A 79 4.44 -8.33 -13.90
CA LEU A 79 3.37 -7.77 -13.06
C LEU A 79 3.84 -6.49 -12.35
N PHE A 80 5.05 -6.50 -11.80
CA PHE A 80 5.62 -5.31 -11.17
C PHE A 80 5.68 -4.13 -12.13
N LEU A 81 6.18 -4.31 -13.36
CA LEU A 81 6.25 -3.24 -14.35
C LEU A 81 4.87 -2.71 -14.75
N MET A 82 3.90 -3.61 -14.92
CA MET A 82 2.52 -3.24 -15.23
C MET A 82 1.86 -2.43 -14.10
N GLU A 83 2.04 -2.85 -12.85
CA GLU A 83 1.47 -2.17 -11.68
C GLU A 83 2.21 -0.87 -11.33
N PHE A 84 3.52 -0.83 -11.54
CA PHE A 84 4.36 0.32 -11.24
C PHE A 84 4.05 1.52 -12.16
N GLY A 85 3.51 1.28 -13.35
CA GLY A 85 3.03 2.34 -14.24
C GLY A 85 2.02 3.28 -13.57
N TRP A 86 1.14 2.75 -12.71
CA TRP A 86 0.15 3.55 -11.96
C TRP A 86 0.80 4.42 -10.89
N TRP A 87 1.88 3.94 -10.27
CA TRP A 87 2.67 4.73 -9.33
C TRP A 87 3.42 5.85 -10.03
N ILE A 88 3.97 5.60 -11.22
CA ILE A 88 4.59 6.65 -12.03
C ILE A 88 3.56 7.73 -12.36
N GLU A 89 2.35 7.35 -12.76
CA GLU A 89 1.29 8.30 -13.07
C GLU A 89 0.92 9.17 -11.86
N LEU A 90 0.82 8.59 -10.64
CA LEU A 90 0.63 9.39 -9.42
C LEU A 90 1.78 10.36 -9.17
N ASN A 91 3.03 9.95 -9.42
CA ASN A 91 4.21 10.82 -9.27
C ASN A 91 4.19 12.02 -10.23
N TYR A 92 3.45 11.97 -11.34
CA TYR A 92 3.23 13.13 -12.21
C TYR A 92 1.97 13.91 -11.83
N ALA A 93 0.85 13.22 -11.61
CA ALA A 93 -0.44 13.84 -11.34
C ALA A 93 -0.43 14.68 -10.05
N ILE A 94 0.22 14.19 -8.99
CA ILE A 94 0.26 14.87 -7.69
C ILE A 94 0.99 16.22 -7.78
N PRO A 95 2.26 16.30 -8.23
CA PRO A 95 2.96 17.58 -8.34
C PRO A 95 2.31 18.58 -9.30
N GLU A 96 1.64 18.09 -10.35
CA GLU A 96 0.86 18.91 -11.28
C GLU A 96 -0.44 19.45 -10.68
N GLY A 97 -0.89 18.88 -9.56
CA GLY A 97 -2.16 19.25 -8.91
C GLY A 97 -3.39 18.65 -9.60
N ASP A 98 -3.21 17.64 -10.45
CA ASP A 98 -4.32 17.00 -11.16
C ASP A 98 -4.96 15.91 -10.30
N VAL A 99 -5.85 16.35 -9.41
CA VAL A 99 -6.61 15.45 -8.53
C VAL A 99 -7.54 14.51 -9.32
N GLY A 100 -7.93 14.86 -10.55
CA GLY A 100 -8.74 14.01 -11.41
C GLY A 100 -7.96 12.76 -11.81
N ARG A 101 -6.73 12.92 -12.30
CA ARG A 101 -5.83 11.80 -12.62
C ARG A 101 -5.52 10.94 -11.40
N VAL A 102 -5.28 11.57 -10.24
CA VAL A 102 -5.11 10.86 -8.97
C VAL A 102 -6.33 9.97 -8.70
N PHE A 103 -7.54 10.52 -8.81
CA PHE A 103 -8.77 9.78 -8.51
C PHE A 103 -9.02 8.61 -9.48
N GLU A 104 -8.68 8.73 -10.77
CA GLU A 104 -8.78 7.61 -11.70
C GLU A 104 -7.85 6.44 -11.32
N ILE A 105 -6.62 6.73 -10.87
CA ILE A 105 -5.69 5.70 -10.40
C ILE A 105 -6.19 5.04 -9.13
N LEU A 106 -6.80 5.79 -8.22
CA LEU A 106 -7.39 5.22 -7.00
C LEU A 106 -8.48 4.19 -7.29
N LYS A 107 -9.25 4.36 -8.37
CA LYS A 107 -10.23 3.34 -8.81
C LYS A 107 -9.55 2.04 -9.21
N ILE A 108 -8.39 2.11 -9.88
CA ILE A 108 -7.58 0.93 -10.20
C ILE A 108 -7.06 0.28 -8.92
N PHE A 109 -6.58 1.08 -7.97
CA PHE A 109 -6.07 0.60 -6.69
C PHE A 109 -7.11 -0.11 -5.83
N ILE A 110 -8.41 0.18 -5.98
CA ILE A 110 -9.47 -0.62 -5.34
C ILE A 110 -9.31 -2.10 -5.69
N PHE A 111 -9.10 -2.43 -6.97
CA PHE A 111 -8.91 -3.81 -7.42
C PHE A 111 -7.58 -4.39 -6.93
N THR A 112 -6.50 -3.61 -6.98
CA THR A 112 -5.18 -4.03 -6.46
C THR A 112 -5.26 -4.38 -4.97
N PHE A 113 -5.89 -3.54 -4.16
CA PHE A 113 -6.03 -3.80 -2.72
C PHE A 113 -7.01 -4.93 -2.43
N ALA A 114 -8.07 -5.09 -3.23
CA ALA A 114 -8.98 -6.24 -3.14
C ALA A 114 -8.26 -7.58 -3.33
N GLY A 115 -7.25 -7.63 -4.21
CA GLY A 115 -6.41 -8.80 -4.42
C GLY A 115 -5.30 -9.02 -3.39
N SER A 116 -5.13 -8.09 -2.44
CA SER A 116 -4.02 -8.11 -1.47
C SER A 116 -4.47 -8.51 -0.06
N SER A 117 -3.52 -8.67 0.87
CA SER A 117 -3.82 -8.82 2.31
C SER A 117 -4.22 -7.51 3.00
N ASN A 118 -4.18 -6.37 2.30
CA ASN A 118 -4.33 -5.02 2.86
C ASN A 118 -5.80 -4.53 2.85
N GLN A 119 -6.67 -5.27 3.54
CA GLN A 119 -8.13 -5.04 3.53
C GLN A 119 -8.57 -3.70 4.11
N ASN A 120 -7.79 -3.10 5.02
CA ASN A 120 -8.06 -1.76 5.54
C ASN A 120 -7.97 -0.69 4.44
N TYR A 121 -6.99 -0.82 3.54
CA TYR A 121 -6.83 0.09 2.41
C TYR A 121 -7.96 -0.09 1.40
N LEU A 122 -8.35 -1.34 1.11
CA LEU A 122 -9.53 -1.61 0.28
C LEU A 122 -10.77 -0.90 0.82
N ARG A 123 -11.07 -1.09 2.11
CA ARG A 123 -12.26 -0.50 2.74
C ARG A 123 -12.24 1.02 2.67
N TYR A 124 -11.10 1.62 3.03
CA TYR A 124 -10.94 3.07 2.93
C TYR A 124 -11.16 3.59 1.51
N MET A 125 -10.57 2.92 0.50
CA MET A 125 -10.72 3.33 -0.91
C MET A 125 -12.16 3.19 -1.41
N LEU A 126 -12.87 2.12 -1.01
CA LEU A 126 -14.28 1.94 -1.34
C LEU A 126 -15.17 2.98 -0.66
N ASP A 127 -14.96 3.26 0.63
CA ASP A 127 -15.69 4.30 1.37
C ASP A 127 -15.45 5.67 0.72
N LEU A 128 -14.21 5.97 0.33
CA LEU A 128 -13.84 7.21 -0.35
C LEU A 128 -14.48 7.32 -1.75
N TYR A 129 -14.46 6.24 -2.53
CA TYR A 129 -15.12 6.19 -3.83
C TYR A 129 -16.64 6.39 -3.69
N ALA A 130 -17.27 5.70 -2.73
CA ALA A 130 -18.70 5.83 -2.48
C ALA A 130 -19.07 7.25 -2.04
N LEU A 131 -18.29 7.83 -1.13
CA LEU A 131 -18.43 9.21 -0.68
C LEU A 131 -18.42 10.19 -1.87
N LEU A 132 -17.43 10.06 -2.77
CA LEU A 132 -17.23 11.00 -3.88
C LEU A 132 -18.20 10.79 -5.05
N GLU A 133 -18.65 9.57 -5.31
CA GLU A 133 -19.54 9.26 -6.44
C GLU A 133 -21.03 9.30 -6.09
N PHE A 134 -21.41 8.91 -4.87
CA PHE A 134 -22.82 8.68 -4.54
C PHE A 134 -23.33 9.56 -3.41
N GLU A 135 -22.48 9.94 -2.45
CA GLU A 135 -22.93 10.64 -1.24
C GLU A 135 -22.73 12.16 -1.31
N CYS A 136 -21.66 12.62 -1.97
CA CYS A 136 -21.36 14.03 -2.08
C CYS A 136 -22.29 14.75 -3.06
N SER A 137 -22.82 15.90 -2.63
CA SER A 137 -23.31 16.90 -3.59
C SER A 137 -22.16 17.37 -4.50
N PRO A 138 -22.43 17.81 -5.74
CA PRO A 138 -21.38 18.26 -6.66
C PRO A 138 -20.42 19.31 -6.07
N LYS A 139 -20.97 20.26 -5.30
CA LYS A 139 -20.17 21.30 -4.63
C LYS A 139 -19.29 20.74 -3.52
N LEU A 140 -19.78 19.75 -2.79
CA LEU A 140 -18.99 19.11 -1.73
C LEU A 140 -17.87 18.26 -2.34
N LYS A 141 -18.16 17.50 -3.42
CA LYS A 141 -17.16 16.73 -4.16
C LYS A 141 -16.04 17.65 -4.65
N GLU A 142 -16.41 18.75 -5.31
CA GLU A 142 -15.45 19.77 -5.77
C GLU A 142 -14.62 20.33 -4.61
N ALA A 143 -15.26 20.70 -3.49
CA ALA A 143 -14.54 21.21 -2.33
C ALA A 143 -13.57 20.18 -1.73
N LEU A 144 -13.95 18.91 -1.66
CA LEU A 144 -13.08 17.85 -1.15
C LEU A 144 -11.89 17.62 -2.08
N LEU A 145 -12.13 17.48 -3.38
CA LEU A 145 -11.07 17.27 -4.38
C LEU A 145 -10.09 18.46 -4.42
N ASN A 146 -10.59 19.69 -4.36
CA ASN A 146 -9.76 20.90 -4.35
C ASN A 146 -8.92 21.06 -3.07
N ASN A 147 -9.29 20.40 -1.97
CA ASN A 147 -8.52 20.42 -0.72
C ASN A 147 -7.57 19.23 -0.58
N TRP A 148 -7.62 18.26 -1.50
CA TRP A 148 -6.79 17.06 -1.41
C TRP A 148 -5.34 17.36 -1.75
N LEU A 149 -5.10 18.08 -2.86
CA LEU A 149 -3.77 18.49 -3.28
C LEU A 149 -3.57 19.97 -2.95
N ILE A 150 -2.49 20.28 -2.23
CA ILE A 150 -2.21 21.62 -1.72
C ILE A 150 -0.85 22.09 -2.24
N ASN A 151 -0.78 23.35 -2.66
CA ASN A 151 0.47 24.01 -3.04
C ASN A 151 0.69 25.27 -2.21
N LEU A 152 1.55 25.17 -1.19
CA LEU A 152 1.86 26.28 -0.28
C LEU A 152 2.78 27.34 -0.92
N THR A 153 3.53 26.96 -1.95
CA THR A 153 4.54 27.83 -2.58
C THR A 153 3.96 28.66 -3.72
N GLY A 154 2.87 28.19 -4.34
CA GLY A 154 2.33 28.74 -5.58
C GLY A 154 3.15 28.40 -6.83
N GLU A 155 4.25 27.64 -6.71
CA GLU A 155 5.09 27.24 -7.85
C GLU A 155 4.53 25.99 -8.55
N LEU A 156 4.65 25.93 -9.87
CA LEU A 156 4.25 24.75 -10.65
C LEU A 156 5.06 23.51 -10.21
N GLY A 157 4.42 22.35 -10.14
CA GLY A 157 5.10 21.10 -9.77
C GLY A 157 5.35 20.95 -8.26
N LYS A 158 4.71 21.78 -7.42
CA LYS A 158 4.88 21.76 -5.94
C LYS A 158 3.61 21.40 -5.18
N PHE A 159 2.60 20.87 -5.86
CA PHE A 159 1.46 20.27 -5.17
C PHE A 159 1.91 19.03 -4.39
N ILE A 160 1.36 18.89 -3.19
CA ILE A 160 1.54 17.74 -2.31
C ILE A 160 0.19 17.34 -1.72
N GLU A 161 0.10 16.13 -1.22
CA GLU A 161 -1.06 15.64 -0.49
C GLU A 161 -1.28 16.46 0.79
N GLY A 162 -2.52 16.83 1.07
CA GLY A 162 -2.85 17.72 2.18
C GLY A 162 -2.52 17.15 3.57
N ASP A 163 -2.60 15.83 3.74
CA ASP A 163 -2.18 15.11 4.95
C ASP A 163 -0.65 15.12 5.11
N LEU A 164 0.08 14.95 4.00
CA LEU A 164 1.53 15.07 3.95
C LEU A 164 1.98 16.48 4.34
N MET A 165 1.25 17.51 3.91
CA MET A 165 1.49 18.89 4.32
C MET A 165 1.41 19.05 5.85
N GLN A 166 0.34 18.54 6.48
CA GLN A 166 0.17 18.62 7.93
C GLN A 166 1.33 17.96 8.68
N THR A 167 1.77 16.78 8.23
CA THR A 167 2.88 16.05 8.82
C THR A 167 4.20 16.81 8.66
N LYS A 168 4.47 17.41 7.49
CA LYS A 168 5.66 18.23 7.25
C LYS A 168 5.71 19.45 8.16
N VAL A 169 4.58 20.13 8.38
CA VAL A 169 4.50 21.28 9.30
C VAL A 169 4.80 20.86 10.73
N LEU A 170 4.22 19.75 11.19
CA LEU A 170 4.48 19.23 12.54
C LEU A 170 5.95 18.83 12.74
N LEU A 171 6.56 18.17 11.75
CA LEU A 171 7.99 17.81 11.78
C LEU A 171 8.89 19.04 11.79
N GLN A 172 8.55 20.08 11.02
CA GLN A 172 9.29 21.33 11.01
C GLN A 172 9.21 22.04 12.37
N LEU A 173 8.01 22.13 12.96
CA LEU A 173 7.83 22.66 14.31
C LEU A 173 8.63 21.85 15.35
N TYR A 174 8.59 20.52 15.26
CA TYR A 174 9.35 19.63 16.14
C TYR A 174 10.87 19.88 16.06
N LYS A 175 11.37 20.24 14.88
CA LYS A 175 12.77 20.60 14.65
C LYS A 175 13.08 22.01 15.16
N ASP A 176 12.29 23.01 14.79
CA ASP A 176 12.53 24.43 15.10
C ASP A 176 12.40 24.73 16.58
N GLU A 177 11.44 24.08 17.25
CA GLU A 177 11.25 24.16 18.70
C GLU A 177 12.21 23.25 19.48
N GLU A 178 13.14 22.56 18.78
CA GLU A 178 14.11 21.63 19.34
C GLU A 178 13.46 20.59 20.26
N LEU A 179 12.28 20.07 19.90
CA LEU A 179 11.53 19.12 20.74
C LEU A 179 12.24 17.77 20.90
N HIS A 180 13.20 17.48 20.02
CA HIS A 180 14.11 16.33 20.11
C HIS A 180 15.25 16.50 21.13
N SER A 181 15.46 17.72 21.63
CA SER A 181 16.53 18.06 22.58
C SER A 181 15.97 18.38 23.95
N PHE A 182 16.69 17.97 24.99
CA PHE A 182 16.36 18.35 26.36
C PHE A 182 16.77 19.80 26.62
N CYS A 183 15.78 20.66 26.89
CA CYS A 183 16.00 22.07 27.21
C CYS A 183 15.49 22.37 28.63
N SER A 184 16.43 22.61 29.55
CA SER A 184 16.10 22.88 30.96
C SER A 184 15.20 24.12 31.11
N GLY A 185 14.06 23.96 31.79
CA GLY A 185 13.12 25.06 32.08
C GLY A 185 12.17 25.44 30.95
N ARG A 186 12.21 24.76 29.78
CA ARG A 186 11.28 25.00 28.66
C ARG A 186 9.86 24.54 29.02
N SER A 187 8.87 25.40 28.82
CA SER A 187 7.44 25.10 29.00
C SER A 187 6.61 25.82 27.94
N MET A 188 5.65 25.12 27.32
CA MET A 188 4.79 25.63 26.24
C MET A 188 3.31 25.77 26.67
N GLY A 189 3.07 25.91 27.98
CA GLY A 189 1.72 26.15 28.54
C GLY A 189 0.78 24.93 28.57
N HIS A 190 1.17 23.80 27.98
CA HIS A 190 0.45 22.53 28.06
C HIS A 190 1.33 21.43 28.64
N ALA A 191 0.83 20.72 29.65
CA ALA A 191 1.45 19.52 30.19
C ALA A 191 0.64 18.31 29.72
N ALA A 192 1.15 17.62 28.70
CA ALA A 192 0.51 16.42 28.17
C ALA A 192 0.45 15.34 29.25
N VAL A 193 -0.71 14.70 29.38
CA VAL A 193 -0.89 13.56 30.29
C VAL A 193 -0.41 12.29 29.57
N ASN A 194 0.32 11.43 30.26
CA ASN A 194 0.64 10.10 29.73
C ASN A 194 -0.64 9.26 29.63
N GLN A 195 -1.31 9.35 28.47
CA GLN A 195 -2.56 8.67 28.23
C GLN A 195 -2.38 7.16 28.16
N PHE A 196 -1.21 6.68 27.74
CA PHE A 196 -0.91 5.26 27.69
C PHE A 196 -0.89 4.67 29.10
N ASP A 197 -0.07 5.20 30.02
CA ASP A 197 -0.02 4.72 31.40
C ASP A 197 -1.37 4.85 32.10
N ARG A 198 -2.05 6.00 31.89
CA ARG A 198 -3.38 6.21 32.47
C ARG A 198 -4.40 5.22 31.92
N GLY A 199 -4.30 4.88 30.63
CA GLY A 199 -5.12 3.87 29.98
C GLY A 199 -4.84 2.48 30.53
N TYR A 200 -3.56 2.10 30.59
CA TYR A 200 -3.09 0.85 31.20
C TYR A 200 -3.62 0.69 32.63
N GLN A 201 -3.41 1.68 33.49
CA GLN A 201 -3.90 1.67 34.87
C GLN A 201 -5.42 1.55 34.93
N ARG A 202 -6.17 2.22 34.04
CA ARG A 202 -7.63 2.10 34.02
C ARG A 202 -8.08 0.71 33.63
N LEU A 203 -7.45 0.12 32.62
CA LEU A 203 -7.75 -1.23 32.17
C LEU A 203 -7.41 -2.27 33.24
N GLU A 204 -6.23 -2.15 33.86
CA GLU A 204 -5.79 -2.99 34.98
C GLU A 204 -6.71 -2.88 36.19
N ASN A 205 -7.18 -1.67 36.52
CA ASN A 205 -8.09 -1.43 37.66
C ASN A 205 -9.58 -1.73 37.34
N GLY A 206 -9.83 -2.71 36.47
CA GLY A 206 -11.16 -3.30 36.28
C GLY A 206 -11.97 -2.75 35.11
N LYS A 207 -11.52 -1.70 34.41
CA LYS A 207 -12.26 -1.22 33.22
C LYS A 207 -12.26 -2.26 32.09
N LEU A 208 -11.20 -3.06 32.00
CA LEU A 208 -11.15 -4.17 31.04
C LEU A 208 -12.15 -5.26 31.41
N THR A 209 -12.22 -5.64 32.69
CA THR A 209 -13.18 -6.65 33.18
C THR A 209 -14.62 -6.23 32.94
N GLU A 210 -14.98 -4.98 33.29
CA GLU A 210 -16.31 -4.42 33.05
C GLU A 210 -16.70 -4.47 31.56
N TYR A 211 -15.74 -4.14 30.68
CA TYR A 211 -15.96 -4.21 29.24
C TYR A 211 -16.19 -5.64 28.75
N LEU A 212 -15.40 -6.61 29.23
CA LEU A 212 -15.52 -8.01 28.86
C LEU A 212 -16.85 -8.61 29.35
N GLU A 213 -17.28 -8.28 30.57
CA GLU A 213 -18.57 -8.70 31.13
C GLU A 213 -19.73 -8.18 30.29
N HIS A 214 -19.75 -6.88 29.99
CA HIS A 214 -20.79 -6.27 29.16
C HIS A 214 -20.81 -6.85 27.73
N SER A 215 -19.63 -7.15 27.17
CA SER A 215 -19.53 -7.79 25.86
C SER A 215 -20.05 -9.23 25.86
N ALA A 216 -19.83 -9.98 26.95
CA ALA A 216 -20.32 -11.34 27.11
C ALA A 216 -21.84 -11.41 27.28
N GLU A 217 -22.42 -10.47 28.05
CA GLU A 217 -23.88 -10.34 28.19
C GLU A 217 -24.57 -10.06 26.84
N TYR A 218 -23.99 -9.16 26.04
CA TYR A 218 -24.52 -8.85 24.71
C TYR A 218 -24.45 -10.05 23.76
N ALA A 219 -23.35 -10.81 23.78
CA ALA A 219 -23.21 -12.03 22.98
C ALA A 219 -24.23 -13.11 23.41
N THR A 220 -24.53 -13.20 24.70
CA THR A 220 -25.53 -14.14 25.24
C THR A 220 -26.94 -13.77 24.78
N LEU A 221 -27.31 -12.49 24.86
CA LEU A 221 -28.60 -11.99 24.37
C LEU A 221 -28.82 -12.25 22.88
N LEU A 222 -27.78 -12.08 22.06
CA LEU A 222 -27.87 -12.37 20.63
C LEU A 222 -28.06 -13.86 20.34
N HIS A 223 -27.45 -14.73 21.15
CA HIS A 223 -27.59 -16.19 20.97
C HIS A 223 -28.98 -16.69 21.39
N GLU A 224 -29.64 -16.03 22.35
CA GLU A 224 -31.03 -16.32 22.76
C GLU A 224 -32.09 -15.80 21.78
N MET A 225 -31.71 -14.96 20.82
CA MET A 225 -32.59 -14.43 19.77
C MET A 225 -32.60 -15.26 18.48
N GLU A 226 -31.75 -16.28 18.38
CA GLU A 226 -31.77 -17.32 17.32
C GLU A 226 -32.62 -18.54 17.72
#